data_AF-A0A9E5DB05-F1
#
_entry.id   AF-A0A9E5DB05-F1
#
_cell.length_a   1.000
_cell.length_b   1.000
_cell.length_c   1.000
_cell.angle_alpha   90.00
_cell.angle_beta   90.00
_cell.angle_gamma   90.00
#
_symmetry.space_group_name_H-M   'P 1'
#
loop_
_entity.id
_entity.type
_entity.pdbx_description
1 polymer ?
#
loop_
_entity_poly.entity_id
_entity_poly.type
_entity_poly.pdbx_seq_one_letter_code
_entity_poly.pdbx_strand_id
1 'polypeptide(L)'
;MHTLEAIMATTIMIAVLVFAVQATALTPLTSSTANAHIESQIHTIGQDMLTVLDHSAYGTNSYLKDQIIDWNGDEYVWTATSYRSRTNSSDILTGPLTEMLELVVIENGIAHNIEFTFNTETGSSQTMSFIYNGDPSDNAVIISRKVLISNTDIEDAVIFASNAGIPDVDGSTDYYNIIDVKLTMWRM
;
A
#
# COMPACT_ATOMS: atom_id res chain seq x y z
N MET A 1 49.94 25.13 -39.33
CA MET A 1 49.14 23.90 -39.21
C MET A 1 48.96 23.50 -37.74
N HIS A 2 48.80 24.47 -36.83
CA HIS A 2 48.70 24.21 -35.38
C HIS A 2 47.45 24.82 -34.75
N THR A 3 46.83 25.82 -35.39
CA THR A 3 45.58 26.43 -34.91
C THR A 3 44.39 25.51 -35.10
N LEU A 4 44.28 24.82 -36.24
CA LEU A 4 43.18 23.87 -36.51
C LEU A 4 43.27 22.62 -35.62
N GLU A 5 44.49 22.16 -35.35
CA GLU A 5 44.76 21.05 -34.44
C GLU A 5 44.42 21.40 -32.98
N ALA A 6 44.79 22.62 -32.53
CA ALA A 6 44.42 23.13 -31.21
C ALA A 6 42.89 23.27 -31.05
N ILE A 7 42.19 23.71 -32.08
CA ILE A 7 40.72 23.81 -32.06
C ILE A 7 40.09 22.41 -32.01
N MET A 8 40.59 21.45 -32.79
CA MET A 8 40.13 20.05 -32.70
C MET A 8 40.35 19.45 -31.32
N ALA A 9 41.56 19.60 -30.76
CA ALA A 9 41.88 19.09 -29.43
C ALA A 9 41.00 19.70 -28.34
N THR A 10 40.74 21.01 -28.41
CA THR A 10 39.86 21.71 -27.47
C THR A 10 38.42 21.21 -27.58
N THR A 11 37.94 20.99 -28.81
CA THR A 11 36.57 20.49 -29.04
C THR A 11 36.39 19.07 -28.51
N ILE A 12 37.39 18.20 -28.72
CA ILE A 12 37.39 16.83 -28.18
C ILE A 12 37.41 16.87 -26.65
N MET A 13 38.23 17.74 -26.05
CA MET A 13 38.32 17.87 -24.60
C MET A 13 36.99 18.34 -23.98
N ILE A 14 36.32 19.32 -24.60
CA ILE A 14 34.99 19.77 -24.16
C ILE A 14 33.97 18.64 -24.31
N ALA A 15 33.99 17.90 -25.41
CA ALA A 15 33.08 16.76 -25.60
C ALA A 15 33.28 15.69 -24.51
N VAL A 16 34.53 15.33 -24.20
CA VAL A 16 34.86 14.36 -23.14
C VAL A 16 34.39 14.85 -21.77
N LEU A 17 34.58 16.15 -21.47
CA LEU A 17 34.11 16.73 -20.20
C LEU A 17 32.58 16.69 -20.10
N VAL A 18 31.85 17.03 -21.17
CA VAL A 18 30.39 16.95 -21.20
C VAL A 18 29.91 15.52 -20.98
N PHE A 19 30.52 14.54 -21.67
CA PHE A 19 30.20 13.12 -21.48
C PHE A 19 30.47 12.64 -20.04
N ALA A 20 31.60 13.05 -19.44
CA ALA A 20 31.94 12.68 -18.07
C ALA A 20 30.95 13.25 -17.03
N VAL A 21 30.55 14.52 -17.18
CA VAL A 21 29.56 15.17 -16.29
C VAL A 21 28.19 14.51 -16.41
N GLN A 22 27.76 14.16 -17.63
CA GLN A 22 26.50 13.44 -17.84
C GLN A 22 26.54 12.02 -17.25
N ALA A 23 27.68 11.31 -17.35
CA ALA A 23 27.84 9.98 -16.76
C ALA A 23 27.73 10.00 -15.22
N THR A 24 28.25 11.04 -14.56
CA THR A 24 28.08 11.22 -13.10
C THR A 24 26.66 11.60 -12.68
N ALA A 25 25.88 12.21 -13.57
CA ALA A 25 24.48 12.53 -13.29
C ALA A 25 23.55 11.30 -13.41
N LEU A 26 23.98 10.26 -14.13
CA LEU A 26 23.20 9.05 -14.40
C LEU A 26 23.51 7.88 -13.45
N THR A 27 24.50 8.03 -12.55
CA THR A 27 24.83 7.03 -11.53
C THR A 27 24.40 7.57 -10.17
N PRO A 28 23.52 6.88 -9.41
CA PRO A 28 23.16 7.32 -8.06
C PRO A 28 24.41 7.26 -7.17
N LEU A 29 25.04 8.41 -6.91
CA LEU A 29 26.31 8.48 -6.19
C LEU A 29 26.15 8.40 -4.65
N THR A 30 24.92 8.26 -4.14
CA THR A 30 24.66 8.17 -2.69
C THR A 30 23.57 7.15 -2.39
N SER A 31 23.76 6.33 -1.35
CA SER A 31 22.74 5.36 -0.90
C SER A 31 21.38 6.00 -0.61
N SER A 32 21.35 7.29 -0.24
CA SER A 32 20.12 8.03 0.03
C SER A 32 19.27 8.29 -1.22
N THR A 33 19.88 8.65 -2.36
CA THR A 33 19.12 8.86 -3.61
C THR A 33 18.65 7.53 -4.22
N ALA A 34 19.44 6.45 -4.06
CA ALA A 34 19.01 5.11 -4.43
C ALA A 34 17.83 4.63 -3.56
N ASN A 35 17.89 4.83 -2.23
CA ASN A 35 16.80 4.47 -1.32
C ASN A 35 15.52 5.27 -1.63
N ALA A 36 15.63 6.59 -1.84
CA ALA A 36 14.49 7.42 -2.21
C ALA A 36 13.83 6.97 -3.53
N HIS A 37 14.63 6.49 -4.49
CA HIS A 37 14.09 5.94 -5.74
C HIS A 37 13.30 4.65 -5.50
N ILE A 38 13.81 3.74 -4.66
CA ILE A 38 13.13 2.50 -4.30
C ILE A 38 11.85 2.78 -3.50
N GLU A 39 11.89 3.71 -2.54
CA GLU A 39 10.70 4.14 -1.78
C GLU A 39 9.63 4.70 -2.73
N SER A 40 10.01 5.53 -3.70
CA SER A 40 9.09 6.03 -4.71
C SER A 40 8.49 4.91 -5.57
N GLN A 41 9.28 3.88 -5.93
CA GLN A 41 8.77 2.73 -6.69
C GLN A 41 7.78 1.91 -5.87
N ILE A 42 8.10 1.61 -4.61
CA ILE A 42 7.21 0.88 -3.68
C ILE A 42 5.92 1.67 -3.47
N HIS A 43 6.00 2.99 -3.33
CA HIS A 43 4.83 3.86 -3.24
C HIS A 43 3.91 3.73 -4.46
N THR A 44 4.47 3.81 -5.67
CA THR A 44 3.69 3.67 -6.91
C THR A 44 3.03 2.30 -6.99
N ILE A 45 3.75 1.22 -6.67
CA ILE A 45 3.21 -0.15 -6.66
C ILE A 45 2.04 -0.26 -5.68
N GLY A 46 2.20 0.22 -4.45
CA GLY A 46 1.14 0.17 -3.43
C GLY A 46 -0.08 0.99 -3.80
N GLN A 47 0.14 2.18 -4.37
CA GLN A 47 -0.94 3.03 -4.86
C GLN A 47 -1.72 2.36 -5.98
N ASP A 48 -1.02 1.76 -6.96
CA ASP A 48 -1.65 1.07 -8.08
C ASP A 48 -2.43 -0.16 -7.60
N MET A 49 -1.88 -0.93 -6.66
CA MET A 49 -2.56 -2.08 -6.04
C MET A 49 -3.87 -1.67 -5.36
N LEU A 50 -3.84 -0.70 -4.43
CA LEU A 50 -5.05 -0.23 -3.77
C LEU A 50 -6.03 0.43 -4.76
N THR A 51 -5.52 1.02 -5.85
CA THR A 51 -6.36 1.58 -6.90
C THR A 51 -7.12 0.49 -7.66
N VAL A 52 -6.46 -0.60 -8.02
CA VAL A 52 -7.09 -1.75 -8.69
C VAL A 52 -8.07 -2.46 -7.76
N LEU A 53 -7.72 -2.66 -6.49
CA LEU A 53 -8.57 -3.37 -5.54
C LEU A 53 -9.85 -2.60 -5.18
N ASP A 54 -9.77 -1.28 -5.16
CA ASP A 54 -10.93 -0.41 -4.92
C ASP A 54 -11.70 -0.08 -6.22
N HIS A 55 -11.19 -0.45 -7.38
CA HIS A 55 -11.93 -0.32 -8.62
C HIS A 55 -13.11 -1.31 -8.65
N SER A 56 -14.28 -0.82 -9.02
CA SER A 56 -15.50 -1.62 -9.20
C SER A 56 -16.30 -1.17 -10.41
N ALA A 57 -17.07 -2.10 -10.98
CA ALA A 57 -18.06 -1.77 -11.99
C ALA A 57 -19.28 -1.10 -11.33
N TYR A 58 -20.08 -0.38 -12.12
CA TYR A 58 -21.26 0.32 -11.61
C TYR A 58 -22.26 -0.68 -10.99
N GLY A 59 -22.59 -0.48 -9.72
CA GLY A 59 -23.55 -1.31 -8.98
C GLY A 59 -22.97 -2.59 -8.36
N THR A 60 -21.64 -2.75 -8.35
CA THR A 60 -20.96 -3.81 -7.61
C THR A 60 -19.99 -3.21 -6.59
N ASN A 61 -19.76 -3.91 -5.49
CA ASN A 61 -18.71 -3.54 -4.55
C ASN A 61 -17.32 -3.75 -5.15
N SER A 62 -16.34 -3.02 -4.62
CA SER A 62 -14.94 -3.26 -4.95
C SER A 62 -14.40 -4.41 -4.10
N TYR A 63 -13.35 -5.09 -4.60
CA TYR A 63 -12.71 -6.16 -3.84
C TYR A 63 -12.20 -5.66 -2.49
N LEU A 64 -11.74 -4.41 -2.41
CA LEU A 64 -11.32 -3.81 -1.15
C LEU A 64 -12.50 -3.59 -0.20
N LYS A 65 -13.66 -3.16 -0.71
CA LYS A 65 -14.86 -2.96 0.11
C LYS A 65 -15.40 -4.30 0.63
N ASP A 66 -15.55 -5.29 -0.23
CA ASP A 66 -16.03 -6.62 0.16
C ASP A 66 -15.13 -7.22 1.25
N GLN A 67 -13.81 -7.05 1.13
CA GLN A 67 -12.88 -7.55 2.15
C GLN A 67 -12.98 -6.85 3.50
N ILE A 68 -13.44 -5.60 3.53
CA ILE A 68 -13.71 -4.91 4.80
C ILE A 68 -15.05 -5.38 5.39
N ILE A 69 -16.06 -5.60 4.55
CA ILE A 69 -17.39 -6.07 4.98
C ILE A 69 -17.32 -7.49 5.55
N ASP A 70 -16.56 -8.38 4.90
CA ASP A 70 -16.37 -9.76 5.31
C ASP A 70 -15.42 -9.93 6.51
N TRP A 71 -14.76 -8.85 6.93
CA TRP A 71 -13.78 -8.90 8.01
C TRP A 71 -14.42 -9.11 9.38
N ASN A 72 -13.84 -10.02 10.15
CA ASN A 72 -14.31 -10.45 11.47
C ASN A 72 -13.57 -9.79 12.65
N GLY A 73 -12.88 -8.67 12.41
CA GLY A 73 -12.16 -7.93 13.45
C GLY A 73 -10.83 -8.56 13.88
N ASP A 74 -10.43 -9.69 13.28
CA ASP A 74 -9.19 -10.40 13.63
C ASP A 74 -7.98 -9.89 12.85
N GLU A 75 -6.80 -10.07 13.44
CA GLU A 75 -5.53 -9.76 12.81
C GLU A 75 -4.95 -11.00 12.10
N TYR A 76 -4.53 -10.83 10.86
CA TYR A 76 -3.92 -11.88 10.05
C TYR A 76 -2.40 -11.71 9.93
N VAL A 77 -1.67 -12.82 9.91
CA VAL A 77 -0.21 -12.87 9.80
C VAL A 77 0.19 -13.81 8.67
N TRP A 78 1.20 -13.41 7.89
CA TRP A 78 1.77 -14.24 6.85
C TRP A 78 2.57 -15.42 7.43
N THR A 79 2.20 -16.65 7.06
CA THR A 79 2.85 -17.89 7.54
C THR A 79 3.73 -18.57 6.50
N ALA A 80 4.30 -17.80 5.57
CA ALA A 80 5.07 -18.25 4.40
C ALA A 80 4.26 -18.98 3.31
N THR A 81 3.08 -19.50 3.64
CA THR A 81 2.18 -20.17 2.66
C THR A 81 0.84 -19.46 2.49
N SER A 82 0.35 -18.82 3.55
CA SER A 82 -0.96 -18.14 3.55
C SER A 82 -1.04 -17.16 4.71
N TYR A 83 -2.00 -16.25 4.64
CA TYR A 83 -2.40 -15.39 5.75
C TYR A 83 -3.30 -16.17 6.70
N ARG A 84 -2.93 -16.22 7.99
CA ARG A 84 -3.71 -16.91 9.03
C ARG A 84 -4.07 -15.95 10.13
N SER A 85 -5.27 -16.11 10.65
CA SER A 85 -5.74 -15.37 11.81
C SER A 85 -4.83 -15.66 13.02
N ARG A 86 -4.57 -14.62 13.81
CA ARG A 86 -3.77 -14.70 15.04
C ARG A 86 -4.53 -15.43 16.16
N THR A 87 -5.85 -15.29 16.22
CA THR A 87 -6.66 -15.92 17.28
C THR A 87 -7.12 -17.33 16.92
N ASN A 88 -7.33 -17.62 15.64
CA ASN A 88 -7.80 -18.89 15.11
C ASN A 88 -6.99 -19.31 13.87
N SER A 89 -5.98 -20.14 14.08
CA SER A 89 -5.12 -20.65 12.99
C SER A 89 -5.82 -21.45 11.88
N SER A 90 -7.09 -21.86 12.07
CA SER A 90 -7.87 -22.53 11.01
C SER A 90 -8.53 -21.55 10.06
N ASP A 91 -8.64 -20.28 10.46
CA ASP A 91 -9.16 -19.20 9.64
C ASP A 91 -8.03 -18.64 8.77
N ILE A 92 -8.23 -18.76 7.46
CA ILE A 92 -7.26 -18.43 6.43
C ILE A 92 -7.89 -17.32 5.60
N LEU A 93 -7.20 -16.19 5.52
CA LEU A 93 -7.65 -15.09 4.67
C LEU A 93 -7.42 -15.49 3.21
N THR A 94 -8.50 -15.42 2.43
CA THR A 94 -8.49 -15.74 1.00
C THR A 94 -9.20 -14.64 0.21
N GLY A 95 -8.81 -14.45 -1.05
CA GLY A 95 -9.51 -13.57 -1.98
C GLY A 95 -8.55 -12.74 -2.84
N PRO A 96 -9.10 -11.82 -3.64
CA PRO A 96 -8.31 -11.04 -4.60
C PRO A 96 -7.24 -10.17 -3.92
N LEU A 97 -7.50 -9.67 -2.71
CA LEU A 97 -6.53 -8.92 -1.92
C LEU A 97 -5.30 -9.78 -1.58
N THR A 98 -5.49 -11.00 -1.08
CA THR A 98 -4.37 -11.87 -0.70
C THR A 98 -3.60 -12.36 -1.91
N GLU A 99 -4.29 -12.71 -3.00
CA GLU A 99 -3.65 -13.09 -4.27
C GLU A 99 -2.76 -11.96 -4.80
N MET A 100 -3.23 -10.71 -4.73
CA MET A 100 -2.45 -9.56 -5.17
C MET A 100 -1.25 -9.27 -4.25
N LEU A 101 -1.41 -9.41 -2.93
CA LEU A 101 -0.31 -9.23 -1.98
C LEU A 101 0.76 -10.33 -2.16
N GLU A 102 0.35 -11.57 -2.39
CA GLU A 102 1.28 -12.67 -2.66
C GLU A 102 2.09 -12.39 -3.93
N LEU A 103 1.42 -12.10 -5.04
CA LEU A 103 2.04 -11.87 -6.35
C LEU A 103 2.93 -10.62 -6.39
N VAL A 104 2.48 -9.51 -5.80
CA VAL A 104 3.14 -8.21 -5.97
C VAL A 104 4.06 -7.88 -4.81
N VAL A 105 3.70 -8.26 -3.58
CA VAL A 105 4.42 -7.81 -2.38
C VAL A 105 5.34 -8.92 -1.86
N ILE A 106 4.81 -10.13 -1.64
CA ILE A 106 5.59 -11.26 -1.10
C ILE A 106 6.64 -11.75 -2.10
N GLU A 107 6.29 -11.96 -3.37
CA GLU A 107 7.27 -12.41 -4.39
C GLU A 107 8.44 -11.44 -4.59
N ASN A 108 8.23 -10.15 -4.33
CA ASN A 108 9.27 -9.12 -4.41
C ASN A 108 10.03 -8.91 -3.10
N GLY A 109 9.78 -9.72 -2.06
CA GLY A 109 10.45 -9.65 -0.77
C GLY A 109 10.13 -8.37 0.02
N ILE A 110 8.93 -7.82 -0.18
CA ILE A 110 8.43 -6.64 0.51
C ILE A 110 7.57 -7.12 1.69
N ALA A 111 7.88 -6.67 2.89
CA ALA A 111 7.02 -6.84 4.06
C ALA A 111 5.92 -5.77 4.04
N HIS A 112 4.77 -6.11 4.61
CA HIS A 112 3.63 -5.20 4.63
C HIS A 112 2.73 -5.41 5.83
N ASN A 113 2.07 -4.33 6.24
CA ASN A 113 0.95 -4.29 7.18
C ASN A 113 -0.24 -3.60 6.53
N ILE A 114 -1.43 -4.03 6.88
CA ILE A 114 -2.67 -3.35 6.52
C ILE A 114 -3.40 -3.02 7.81
N GLU A 115 -3.76 -1.75 7.96
CA GLU A 115 -4.53 -1.25 9.09
C GLU A 115 -5.78 -0.56 8.59
N PHE A 116 -6.89 -0.76 9.29
CA PHE A 116 -8.13 -0.06 9.04
C PHE A 116 -8.30 1.02 10.10
N THR A 117 -8.48 2.25 9.65
CA THR A 117 -8.81 3.38 10.54
C THR A 117 -10.20 3.88 10.23
N PHE A 118 -11.06 3.93 11.24
CA PHE A 118 -12.46 4.30 11.09
C PHE A 118 -12.91 5.22 12.22
N ASN A 119 -14.06 5.87 12.05
CA ASN A 119 -14.58 6.77 13.07
C ASN A 119 -15.52 6.01 14.02
N THR A 120 -15.44 6.32 15.31
CA THR A 120 -16.37 5.84 16.33
C THR A 120 -17.61 6.73 16.37
N GLU A 121 -18.67 6.27 17.04
CA GLU A 121 -19.90 7.07 17.28
C GLU A 121 -19.63 8.42 17.97
N THR A 122 -18.54 8.51 18.73
CA THR A 122 -18.10 9.73 19.42
C THR A 122 -17.30 10.70 18.55
N GLY A 123 -17.07 10.36 17.27
CA GLY A 123 -16.27 11.16 16.33
C GLY A 123 -14.76 11.04 16.52
N SER A 124 -14.29 10.09 17.31
CA SER A 124 -12.84 9.78 17.42
C SER A 124 -12.45 8.77 16.35
N SER A 125 -11.19 8.76 15.91
CA SER A 125 -10.70 7.72 15.00
C SER A 125 -10.10 6.55 15.80
N GLN A 126 -10.45 5.33 15.43
CA GLN A 126 -9.90 4.09 15.94
C GLN A 126 -9.15 3.37 14.83
N THR A 127 -8.00 2.77 15.15
CA THR A 127 -7.20 1.98 14.21
C THR A 127 -7.13 0.54 14.69
N MET A 128 -7.37 -0.39 13.78
CA MET A 128 -7.23 -1.83 14.00
C MET A 128 -6.35 -2.45 12.93
N SER A 129 -5.52 -3.42 13.33
CA SER A 129 -4.63 -4.14 12.42
C SER A 129 -5.40 -5.25 11.72
N PHE A 130 -5.46 -5.19 10.40
CA PHE A 130 -6.02 -6.25 9.57
C PHE A 130 -4.95 -7.29 9.22
N ILE A 131 -3.78 -6.82 8.75
CA ILE A 131 -2.60 -7.67 8.51
C ILE A 131 -1.41 -7.07 9.27
N TYR A 132 -0.71 -7.89 10.05
CA TYR A 132 0.49 -7.47 10.77
C TYR A 132 1.62 -8.49 10.63
N ASN A 133 2.66 -8.12 9.87
CA ASN A 133 3.85 -8.91 9.60
C ASN A 133 5.12 -8.36 10.28
N GLY A 134 4.94 -7.58 11.36
CA GLY A 134 6.02 -7.02 12.16
C GLY A 134 6.12 -5.50 12.08
N ASP A 135 7.19 -4.97 12.66
CA ASP A 135 7.39 -3.52 12.74
C ASP A 135 8.04 -2.98 11.46
N PRO A 136 7.50 -1.89 10.88
CA PRO A 136 8.09 -1.26 9.71
C PRO A 136 9.50 -0.74 9.97
N SER A 137 10.36 -0.78 8.94
CA SER A 137 11.68 -0.16 9.00
C SER A 137 11.63 1.36 8.81
N ASP A 138 12.75 2.05 9.06
CA ASP A 138 12.84 3.52 8.91
C ASP A 138 12.47 4.03 7.51
N ASN A 139 12.59 3.17 6.49
CA ASN A 139 12.29 3.48 5.09
C ASN A 139 10.95 2.89 4.63
N ALA A 140 10.02 2.68 5.57
CA ALA A 140 8.69 2.19 5.25
C ALA A 140 7.88 3.26 4.51
N VAL A 141 7.12 2.80 3.52
CA VAL A 141 6.23 3.61 2.71
C VAL A 141 4.81 3.34 3.16
N ILE A 142 4.04 4.40 3.40
CA ILE A 142 2.65 4.33 3.81
C ILE A 142 1.77 4.85 2.67
N ILE A 143 0.79 4.05 2.27
CA ILE A 143 -0.21 4.38 1.26
C ILE A 143 -1.58 4.24 1.92
N SER A 144 -2.46 5.20 1.69
CA SER A 144 -3.81 5.21 2.27
C SER A 144 -4.88 5.31 1.19
N ARG A 145 -5.95 4.53 1.29
CA ARG A 145 -7.13 4.64 0.44
C ARG A 145 -8.40 4.60 1.29
N LYS A 146 -9.26 5.60 1.11
CA LYS A 146 -10.53 5.71 1.81
C LYS A 146 -11.62 4.95 1.07
N VAL A 147 -12.31 4.07 1.77
CA VAL A 147 -13.44 3.29 1.28
C VAL A 147 -14.69 3.71 2.04
N LEU A 148 -15.72 4.11 1.30
CA LEU A 148 -17.03 4.42 1.85
C LEU A 148 -17.83 3.12 2.01
N ILE A 149 -18.40 2.91 3.20
CA ILE A 149 -19.36 1.85 3.47
C ILE A 149 -20.72 2.48 3.70
N SER A 150 -21.72 2.00 2.97
CA SER A 150 -23.12 2.34 3.15
C SER A 150 -23.85 1.24 3.93
N ASN A 151 -24.95 1.61 4.58
CA ASN A 151 -25.86 0.68 5.24
C ASN A 151 -26.43 -0.35 4.24
N THR A 152 -26.65 0.05 2.99
CA THR A 152 -27.06 -0.84 1.90
C THR A 152 -26.00 -1.83 1.43
N ASP A 153 -24.72 -1.61 1.74
CA ASP A 153 -23.63 -2.54 1.40
C ASP A 153 -23.56 -3.72 2.40
N ILE A 154 -24.16 -3.58 3.58
CA ILE A 154 -24.08 -4.53 4.69
C ILE A 154 -25.39 -5.30 4.82
N GLU A 155 -25.34 -6.63 4.89
CA GLU A 155 -26.55 -7.45 5.08
C GLU A 155 -27.22 -7.24 6.45
N ASP A 156 -26.40 -7.21 7.52
CA ASP A 156 -26.85 -6.96 8.90
C ASP A 156 -25.82 -6.09 9.64
N ALA A 157 -26.18 -4.82 9.84
CA ALA A 157 -25.35 -3.81 10.50
C ALA A 157 -24.98 -4.17 11.95
N VAL A 158 -25.84 -4.92 12.65
CA VAL A 158 -25.60 -5.32 14.05
C VAL A 158 -24.56 -6.44 14.09
N ILE A 159 -24.68 -7.42 13.19
CA ILE A 159 -23.69 -8.50 13.06
C ILE A 159 -22.35 -7.94 12.61
N PHE A 160 -22.34 -7.05 11.61
CA PHE A 160 -21.12 -6.41 11.13
C PHE A 160 -20.40 -5.63 12.25
N ALA A 161 -21.13 -4.78 13.00
CA ALA A 161 -20.54 -4.05 14.12
C ALA A 161 -19.98 -4.98 15.20
N SER A 162 -20.68 -6.09 15.48
CA SER A 162 -20.23 -7.08 16.49
C SER A 162 -19.01 -7.87 16.04
N ASN A 163 -18.89 -8.17 14.74
CA ASN A 163 -17.79 -8.97 14.19
C ASN A 163 -16.57 -8.09 13.92
N ALA A 164 -16.72 -7.07 13.06
CA ALA A 164 -15.62 -6.20 12.64
C ALA A 164 -15.19 -5.20 13.73
N GLY A 165 -16.06 -4.93 14.72
CA GLY A 165 -15.83 -3.89 15.71
C GLY A 165 -15.95 -2.47 15.16
N ILE A 166 -16.52 -2.31 13.97
CA ILE A 166 -16.72 -1.02 13.29
C ILE A 166 -18.16 -0.58 13.53
N PRO A 167 -18.42 0.51 14.27
CA PRO A 167 -19.78 0.99 14.50
C PRO A 167 -20.31 1.82 13.33
N ASP A 168 -21.64 1.93 13.26
CA ASP A 168 -22.33 2.92 12.44
C ASP A 168 -22.13 4.31 13.04
N VAL A 169 -21.60 5.25 12.27
CA VAL A 169 -21.37 6.63 12.72
C VAL A 169 -22.63 7.47 12.65
N ASP A 170 -23.58 7.12 11.79
CA ASP A 170 -24.84 7.84 11.61
C ASP A 170 -25.99 6.91 11.26
N GLY A 171 -26.61 6.34 12.30
CA GLY A 171 -27.79 5.47 12.15
C GLY A 171 -29.06 6.17 11.64
N SER A 172 -29.00 7.45 11.24
CA SER A 172 -30.13 8.16 10.63
C SER A 172 -30.07 8.22 9.11
N THR A 173 -28.91 7.93 8.50
CA THR A 173 -28.71 7.99 7.04
C THR A 173 -28.22 6.66 6.47
N ASP A 174 -28.09 6.56 5.15
CA ASP A 174 -27.49 5.38 4.50
C ASP A 174 -25.95 5.34 4.67
N TYR A 175 -25.35 6.37 5.24
CA TYR A 175 -23.92 6.42 5.51
C TYR A 175 -23.60 5.58 6.74
N TYR A 176 -22.75 4.57 6.60
CA TYR A 176 -22.30 3.77 7.74
C TYR A 176 -20.99 4.32 8.32
N ASN A 177 -19.92 4.27 7.52
CA ASN A 177 -18.60 4.75 7.93
C ASN A 177 -17.69 4.98 6.71
N ILE A 178 -16.58 5.69 6.91
CA ILE A 178 -15.47 5.77 5.95
C ILE A 178 -14.27 5.11 6.59
N ILE A 179 -13.78 4.06 5.95
CA ILE A 179 -12.64 3.27 6.41
C ILE A 179 -11.42 3.72 5.62
N ASP A 180 -10.42 4.22 6.33
CA ASP A 180 -9.12 4.52 5.77
C ASP A 180 -8.24 3.26 5.83
N VAL A 181 -8.03 2.66 4.67
CA VAL A 181 -7.17 1.49 4.52
C VAL A 181 -5.74 1.96 4.36
N LYS A 182 -4.92 1.73 5.38
CA LYS A 182 -3.52 2.11 5.43
C LYS A 182 -2.65 0.89 5.17
N LEU A 183 -2.01 0.87 4.00
CA LEU A 183 -1.02 -0.12 3.60
C LEU A 183 0.38 0.43 3.90
N THR A 184 1.07 -0.20 4.84
CA THR A 184 2.48 0.10 5.13
C THR A 184 3.34 -0.98 4.49
N MET A 185 4.33 -0.60 3.70
CA MET A 185 5.24 -1.53 3.02
C MET A 185 6.69 -1.16 3.26
N TRP A 186 7.54 -2.15 3.45
CA TRP A 186 8.97 -1.95 3.62
C TRP A 186 9.75 -3.15 3.12
N ARG A 187 11.04 -2.92 2.85
CA ARG A 187 11.94 -4.02 2.49
C ARG A 187 12.45 -4.73 3.74
N MET A 188 12.49 -6.06 3.67
CA MET A 188 13.22 -6.92 4.60
C MET A 188 14.72 -6.94 4.29
#